data_AF-A0A7X8L9S3-F1
#
_entry.id   AF-A0A7X8L9S3-F1
#
_cell.length_a   1.000
_cell.length_b   1.000
_cell.length_c   1.000
_cell.angle_alpha   90.00
_cell.angle_beta   90.00
_cell.angle_gamma   90.00
#
_symmetry.space_group_name_H-M   'P 1'
#
loop_
_entity.id
_entity.type
_entity.pdbx_description
1 polymer ?
#
loop_
_entity_poly.entity_id
_entity_poly.type
_entity_poly.pdbx_seq_one_letter_code
_entity_poly.pdbx_strand_id
1 'polypeptide(L)' 'QAYQCSQKGYPMIRTLFFEYPEDPTAWFIEDQYLFGENLLVAPIFEEKAKGRKVYLPEGIWIDYFTLTSYEGGK' A
#
# COMPACT_ATOMS: atom_id res chain seq x y z
N GLN A 1 14.81 -2.13 -3.52
CA GLN A 1 13.90 -1.18 -4.21
C GLN A 1 14.63 0.02 -4.84
N ALA A 2 15.55 0.72 -4.14
CA ALA A 2 16.27 1.88 -4.70
C ALA A 2 16.95 1.64 -6.07
N TYR A 3 17.67 0.52 -6.22
CA TYR A 3 18.28 0.13 -7.50
C TYR A 3 17.26 0.03 -8.65
N GLN A 4 16.11 -0.63 -8.41
CA GLN A 4 15.05 -0.78 -9.41
C GLN A 4 14.41 0.56 -9.78
N CYS A 5 14.15 1.41 -8.78
CA CYS A 5 13.61 2.76 -8.98
C CYS A 5 14.55 3.60 -9.87
N SER A 6 15.86 3.54 -9.62
CA SER A 6 16.87 4.21 -10.45
C SER A 6 16.88 3.71 -11.90
N GLN A 7 16.72 2.40 -12.12
CA GLN A 7 16.76 1.80 -13.45
C GLN A 7 15.50 2.09 -14.28
N LYS A 8 14.33 2.12 -13.64
CA LYS A 8 13.03 2.23 -14.32
C LYS A 8 12.41 3.64 -14.26
N GLY A 9 12.96 4.54 -13.44
CA GLY A 9 12.38 5.86 -13.19
C GLY A 9 11.13 5.84 -12.31
N TYR A 10 10.87 4.73 -11.60
CA TYR A 10 9.71 4.63 -10.71
C TYR A 10 9.97 5.34 -9.39
N PRO A 11 8.94 5.97 -8.79
CA PRO A 11 9.09 6.56 -7.48
C PRO A 11 9.24 5.46 -6.42
N MET A 12 9.97 5.79 -5.35
CA MET A 12 10.14 4.88 -4.22
C MET A 12 8.87 4.78 -3.37
N ILE A 13 8.16 5.89 -3.22
CA ILE A 13 6.82 5.96 -2.64
C ILE A 13 5.84 6.00 -3.81
N ARG A 14 4.99 4.99 -3.93
CA ARG A 14 4.05 4.83 -5.03
C ARG A 14 2.62 4.93 -4.50
N THR A 15 1.77 5.68 -5.20
CA THR A 15 0.33 5.67 -4.93
C THR A 15 -0.26 4.31 -5.33
N LEU A 16 -1.41 3.94 -4.77
CA LEU A 16 -2.01 2.65 -5.09
C LEU A 16 -2.40 2.56 -6.57
N PHE A 17 -2.99 3.62 -7.13
CA PHE A 17 -3.35 3.64 -8.56
C PHE A 17 -2.15 3.49 -9.51
N PHE A 18 -0.92 3.79 -9.05
CA PHE A 18 0.28 3.62 -9.87
C PHE A 18 0.58 2.14 -10.12
N GLU A 19 0.33 1.29 -9.12
CA GLU A 19 0.56 -0.16 -9.21
C GLU A 19 -0.72 -0.92 -9.61
N TYR A 20 -1.89 -0.40 -9.24
CA TYR A 20 -3.21 -0.98 -9.50
C TYR A 20 -4.11 -0.01 -10.29
N PRO A 21 -3.78 0.35 -11.55
CA PRO A 21 -4.54 1.33 -12.31
C PRO A 21 -5.95 0.86 -12.68
N GLU A 22 -6.16 -0.45 -12.78
CA GLU A 22 -7.45 -1.07 -13.14
C GLU A 22 -8.42 -1.18 -11.95
N ASP A 23 -7.93 -0.96 -10.73
CA ASP A 23 -8.75 -0.95 -9.52
C ASP A 23 -9.32 0.46 -9.30
N PRO A 24 -10.64 0.67 -9.47
CA PRO A 24 -11.24 1.99 -9.30
C PRO A 24 -11.06 2.55 -7.88
N THR A 25 -10.95 1.67 -6.87
CA THR A 25 -10.81 2.07 -5.46
C THR A 25 -9.44 2.71 -5.23
N ALA A 26 -8.40 2.15 -5.84
CA ALA A 26 -7.02 2.61 -5.70
C ALA A 26 -6.81 4.09 -6.11
N TRP A 27 -7.66 4.62 -6.98
CA TRP A 27 -7.67 6.04 -7.38
C TRP A 27 -8.16 7.00 -6.30
N PHE A 28 -8.98 6.52 -5.37
CA PHE A 28 -9.55 7.32 -4.28
C PHE A 28 -8.79 7.18 -2.96
N ILE A 29 -7.76 6.33 -2.90
CA ILE A 29 -6.95 6.15 -1.70
C ILE A 29 -5.83 7.21 -1.67
N GLU A 30 -5.97 8.17 -0.76
CA GLU A 30 -5.03 9.29 -0.59
C GLU A 30 -4.10 9.11 0.62
N ASP A 31 -4.44 8.19 1.52
CA ASP A 31 -3.83 8.07 2.85
C ASP A 31 -3.04 6.77 3.05
N GLN A 32 -2.77 6.04 1.96
CA GLN A 32 -1.97 4.81 1.92
C GLN A 32 -1.06 4.84 0.70
N TYR A 33 0.07 4.16 0.78
CA TYR A 33 1.04 4.09 -0.31
C TYR A 33 1.83 2.79 -0.28
N LEU A 34 2.43 2.43 -1.40
CA LEU A 34 3.44 1.38 -1.47
C LEU A 34 4.84 1.98 -1.31
N PHE A 35 5.68 1.34 -0.50
CA PHE A 35 7.10 1.59 -0.43
C PHE A 35 7.84 0.55 -1.27
N GLY A 36 8.18 0.93 -2.50
CA GLY A 36 8.55 -0.01 -3.56
C GLY A 36 7.34 -0.80 -4.06
N GLU A 37 7.54 -2.08 -4.37
CA GLU A 37 6.52 -2.93 -5.02
C GLU A 37 5.73 -3.80 -4.03
N ASN A 38 6.19 -3.98 -2.79
CA ASN A 38 5.71 -5.07 -1.93
C ASN A 38 5.25 -4.64 -0.52
N LEU A 39 5.56 -3.41 -0.09
CA LEU A 39 5.23 -2.97 1.27
C LEU A 39 4.15 -1.90 1.21
N LEU A 40 2.93 -2.24 1.64
CA LEU A 40 1.85 -1.28 1.83
C LEU A 40 1.99 -0.61 3.20
N VAL A 41 1.95 0.72 3.19
CA VAL A 41 2.06 1.55 4.39
C VAL A 41 0.80 2.40 4.51
N ALA A 42 0.17 2.33 5.68
CA ALA A 42 -1.03 3.07 6.04
C ALA A 42 -0.77 3.86 7.34
N PRO A 43 -0.20 5.07 7.27
CA PRO A 43 0.12 5.85 8.46
C PRO A 43 -1.13 6.23 9.27
N ILE A 44 -1.01 6.32 10.59
CA ILE A 44 -2.07 6.86 11.46
C ILE A 44 -1.78 8.35 11.68
N PHE A 45 -2.67 9.21 11.18
CA PHE A 45 -2.54 10.67 11.32
C PHE A 45 -3.24 11.23 12.56
N GLU A 46 -4.15 10.46 13.17
CA GLU A 46 -4.97 10.89 14.30
C GLU A 46 -4.29 10.56 15.65
N GLU A 47 -4.23 11.54 16.55
CA GLU A 47 -3.72 11.34 17.90
C GLU A 47 -4.62 10.36 18.68
N LYS A 48 -4.01 9.41 19.41
CA LYS A 48 -4.70 8.39 20.23
C LYS A 48 -5.59 7.41 19.44
N ALA A 49 -5.51 7.39 18.12
CA ALA A 49 -6.19 6.37 17.33
C ALA A 49 -5.71 4.97 17.73
N LYS A 50 -6.68 4.06 17.92
CA LYS A 50 -6.41 2.65 18.27
C LYS A 50 -6.16 1.78 17.04
N GLY A 51 -6.31 2.36 15.86
CA GLY A 51 -6.21 1.69 14.57
C GLY A 51 -6.86 2.55 13.50
N ARG A 52 -6.78 2.10 12.25
CA ARG A 52 -7.43 2.73 11.10
C ARG A 52 -7.92 1.67 10.14
N LYS A 53 -8.81 2.06 9.23
CA LYS A 53 -9.16 1.22 8.09
C LYS A 53 -8.01 1.28 7.07
N VAL A 54 -7.74 0.14 6.47
CA VAL A 54 -6.71 -0.06 5.45
C VAL A 54 -7.39 -0.74 4.28
N TYR A 55 -7.16 -0.21 3.08
CA TYR A 55 -7.60 -0.81 1.84
C TYR A 55 -6.48 -1.72 1.33
N LEU A 56 -6.82 -2.96 1.03
CA LEU A 56 -5.88 -3.94 0.50
C LEU A 56 -6.28 -4.24 -0.95
N PRO A 57 -5.46 -3.86 -1.94
CA PRO A 57 -5.66 -4.27 -3.33
C PRO A 57 -5.69 -5.79 -3.50
N GLU A 58 -6.14 -6.28 -4.64
CA GLU A 58 -6.20 -7.73 -4.93
C GLU A 58 -4.86 -8.43 -4.63
N GLY A 59 -4.93 -9.58 -3.95
CA GLY A 59 -3.78 -10.39 -3.59
C GLY A 59 -3.78 -10.84 -2.12
N ILE A 60 -2.69 -11.50 -1.72
CA ILE A 60 -2.46 -11.92 -0.34
C ILE A 60 -1.52 -10.93 0.32
N TRP A 61 -1.97 -10.32 1.41
CA TRP A 61 -1.22 -9.38 2.21
C TRP A 61 -0.87 -10.00 3.55
N ILE A 62 0.38 -9.82 3.97
CA ILE A 62 0.85 -10.32 5.26
C ILE A 62 1.13 -9.10 6.14
N ASP A 63 0.48 -9.04 7.30
CA ASP A 63 0.81 -8.05 8.31
C ASP A 63 2.25 -8.28 8.79
N TYR A 64 3.07 -7.24 8.66
CA TYR A 64 4.50 -7.29 8.95
C TYR A 64 4.82 -7.62 10.41
N PHE A 65 3.95 -7.25 11.35
CA PHE A 65 4.17 -7.43 12.79
C PHE A 65 3.58 -8.74 13.30
N THR A 66 2.38 -9.11 12.82
CA THR A 66 1.66 -10.29 13.34
C THR A 66 1.84 -11.53 12.48
N LEU A 67 2.33 -11.38 11.24
CA LEU A 67 2.39 -12.42 10.21
C LEU A 67 1.02 -13.01 9.82
N THR A 68 -0.06 -12.35 10.22
CA THR A 68 -1.41 -12.73 9.83
C THR A 68 -1.61 -12.43 8.35
N SER A 69 -2.18 -13.38 7.61
CA SER A 69 -2.50 -13.21 6.20
C SER A 69 -3.92 -12.67 6.01
N TYR A 70 -4.06 -11.75 5.08
CA TYR A 70 -5.32 -11.11 4.68
C TYR A 70 -5.50 -11.26 3.17
N GLU A 71 -6.73 -11.50 2.76
CA GLU A 71 -7.14 -11.48 1.36
C GLU A 71 -7.60 -10.07 1.00
N GLY A 72 -6.94 -9.46 0.02
CA GLY A 72 -7.30 -8.14 -0.50
C GLY A 72 -8.37 -8.20 -1.60
N GLY A 73 -8.63 -7.05 -2.23
CA GLY A 73 -9.68 -6.89 -3.25
C GLY A 73 -11.10 -6.78 -2.67
N LYS A 74 -11.23 -6.23 -1.46
CA LYS A 74 -12.51 -6.10 -0.73
C LYS A 74 -12.80 -4.66 -0.32
#